data_AF-A0A257LMS0-F1
#
_entry.id   AF-A0A257LMS0-F1
#
_cell.length_a   1.000
_cell.length_b   1.000
_cell.length_c   1.000
_cell.angle_alpha   90.00
_cell.angle_beta   90.00
_cell.angle_gamma   90.00
#
_symmetry.space_group_name_H-M   'P 1'
#
loop_
_entity.id
_entity.type
_entity.pdbx_description
1 polymer ?
#
loop_
_entity_poly.entity_id
_entity_poly.type
_entity_poly.pdbx_seq_one_letter_code
_entity_poly.pdbx_strand_id
1 'polypeptide(L)'
;EIAQVLRAALGAQARHVTTRRLPDALLRLAAWVSPVARSVVGELGSVRHHDARHAQRVLGWQTRPVEQSIVDCARSLIALGLVRA
;
A
#
# COMPACT_ATOMS: atom_id res chain seq x y z
N GLU A 1 -6.46 2.56 4.59
CA GLU A 1 -6.21 3.99 4.29
C GLU A 1 -5.57 4.18 2.92
N ILE A 2 -4.46 3.49 2.59
CA ILE A 2 -3.78 3.59 1.28
C ILE A 2 -4.74 3.52 0.07
N ALA A 3 -5.62 2.51 0.00
CA ALA A 3 -6.58 2.37 -1.10
C ALA A 3 -7.55 3.57 -1.25
N GLN A 4 -7.90 4.21 -0.13
CA GLN A 4 -8.77 5.40 -0.14
C GLN A 4 -8.00 6.61 -0.67
N VAL A 5 -6.76 6.82 -0.22
CA VAL A 5 -5.86 7.87 -0.72
C VAL A 5 -5.68 7.73 -2.24
N LEU A 6 -5.42 6.53 -2.73
CA LEU A 6 -5.27 6.26 -4.15
C LEU A 6 -6.56 6.57 -4.94
N ARG A 7 -7.72 6.14 -4.44
CA ARG A 7 -9.01 6.46 -5.10
C ARG A 7 -9.31 7.95 -5.12
N ALA A 8 -9.04 8.65 -4.02
CA ALA A 8 -9.28 10.09 -3.93
C ALA A 8 -8.35 10.89 -4.87
N ALA A 9 -7.07 10.52 -4.95
CA ALA A 9 -6.07 11.30 -5.68
C ALA A 9 -5.96 10.97 -7.17
N LEU A 10 -6.27 9.74 -7.60
CA LEU A 10 -6.05 9.27 -8.97
C LEU A 10 -7.34 9.15 -9.81
N GLY A 11 -8.51 9.22 -9.17
CA GLY A 11 -9.80 9.17 -9.86
C GLY A 11 -9.94 7.96 -10.78
N ALA A 12 -10.15 8.21 -12.07
CA ALA A 12 -10.35 7.16 -13.09
C ALA A 12 -9.17 6.17 -13.19
N GLN A 13 -7.94 6.64 -12.94
CA GLN A 13 -6.73 5.80 -12.98
C GLN A 13 -6.65 4.80 -11.80
N ALA A 14 -7.50 4.94 -10.78
CA ALA A 14 -7.61 4.03 -9.65
C ALA A 14 -8.82 3.09 -9.75
N ARG A 15 -9.41 2.88 -10.94
CA ARG A 15 -10.60 2.03 -11.12
C ARG A 15 -10.42 0.60 -10.60
N HIS A 16 -9.22 0.04 -10.72
CA HIS A 16 -8.88 -1.31 -10.24
C HIS A 16 -8.54 -1.38 -8.75
N VAL A 17 -8.41 -0.24 -8.07
CA VAL A 17 -8.07 -0.19 -6.64
C VAL A 17 -9.32 -0.49 -5.81
N THR A 18 -9.35 -1.62 -5.12
CA THR A 18 -10.48 -1.98 -4.25
C THR A 18 -10.27 -1.45 -2.83
N THR A 19 -11.29 -0.85 -2.22
CA THR A 19 -11.26 -0.36 -0.82
C THR A 19 -11.89 -1.34 0.17
N ARG A 20 -12.53 -2.40 -0.31
CA ARG A 20 -13.12 -3.46 0.50
C ARG A 20 -12.02 -4.29 1.16
N ARG A 21 -12.25 -4.69 2.41
CA ARG A 21 -11.36 -5.62 3.12
C ARG A 21 -11.68 -7.05 2.71
N LEU A 22 -10.66 -7.82 2.37
CA LEU A 22 -10.78 -9.26 2.15
C LEU A 22 -10.76 -9.97 3.52
N PRO A 23 -11.70 -10.87 3.82
CA PRO A 23 -11.65 -11.71 5.01
C PRO A 23 -10.38 -12.57 5.09
N ASP A 24 -9.80 -12.65 6.28
CA ASP A 24 -8.59 -13.42 6.58
C ASP A 24 -8.68 -14.89 6.16
N ALA A 25 -9.83 -15.53 6.42
CA ALA A 25 -10.06 -16.93 6.06
C ALA A 25 -9.95 -17.15 4.54
N LEU A 26 -10.46 -16.23 3.73
CA LEU A 26 -10.36 -16.32 2.27
C LEU A 26 -8.92 -16.17 1.78
N LEU A 27 -8.14 -15.26 2.38
CA LEU A 27 -6.73 -15.10 2.03
C LEU A 27 -5.94 -16.37 2.38
N ARG A 28 -6.21 -16.99 3.54
CA ARG A 28 -5.59 -18.25 3.97
C ARG A 28 -5.89 -19.40 3.01
N LEU A 29 -7.13 -19.51 2.51
CA LEU A 29 -7.50 -20.50 1.50
C LEU A 29 -6.78 -20.23 0.15
N ALA A 30 -6.72 -18.97 -0.27
CA ALA A 30 -6.07 -18.60 -1.53
C ALA A 30 -4.55 -18.91 -1.55
N ALA A 31 -3.87 -18.90 -0.39
CA ALA A 31 -2.45 -19.24 -0.29
C ALA A 31 -2.11 -20.70 -0.63
N TRP A 32 -3.10 -21.59 -0.69
CA TRP A 32 -2.88 -22.98 -1.11
C TRP A 32 -2.58 -23.07 -2.61
N VAL A 33 -3.22 -22.21 -3.41
CA VAL A 33 -3.14 -22.25 -4.88
C VAL A 33 -2.32 -21.10 -5.49
N SER A 34 -2.14 -19.99 -4.76
CA SER A 34 -1.42 -18.81 -5.24
C SER A 34 -0.10 -18.60 -4.49
N PRO A 35 1.06 -18.64 -5.16
CA PRO A 35 2.35 -18.29 -4.57
C PRO A 35 2.39 -16.85 -4.02
N VAL A 36 1.69 -15.93 -4.68
CA VAL A 36 1.58 -14.52 -4.24
C VAL A 36 0.76 -14.42 -2.97
N ALA A 37 -0.36 -15.13 -2.87
CA ALA A 37 -1.12 -15.15 -1.61
C ALA A 37 -0.31 -15.80 -0.48
N ARG A 38 0.48 -16.83 -0.78
CA ARG A 38 1.34 -17.51 0.19
C ARG A 38 2.41 -16.61 0.78
N SER A 39 3.02 -15.72 -0.01
CA SER A 39 4.00 -14.76 0.52
C SER A 39 3.36 -13.69 1.42
N VAL A 40 2.09 -13.35 1.17
CA VAL A 40 1.36 -12.33 1.96
C VAL A 40 0.73 -12.92 3.22
N VAL A 41 0.32 -14.19 3.24
CA VAL A 41 -0.34 -14.81 4.41
C VAL A 41 0.52 -14.78 5.68
N GLY A 42 1.85 -14.87 5.56
CA GLY A 42 2.75 -14.77 6.71
C GLY A 42 2.74 -13.40 7.40
N GLU A 43 2.32 -12.35 6.69
CA GLU A 43 2.21 -10.98 7.20
C GLU A 43 0.80 -10.65 7.73
N LEU A 44 -0.14 -11.59 7.65
CA LEU A 44 -1.53 -11.36 8.05
C LEU A 44 -1.64 -11.07 9.56
N GLY A 45 -2.25 -9.95 9.91
CA GLY A 45 -2.38 -9.49 11.30
C GLY A 45 -1.13 -8.79 11.85
N SER A 46 -0.03 -8.74 11.11
CA SER A 46 1.19 -8.04 11.51
C SER A 46 1.07 -6.55 11.19
N VAL A 47 1.04 -5.71 12.23
CA VAL A 47 1.08 -4.24 12.09
C VAL A 47 2.45 -3.75 12.54
N ARG A 48 3.24 -3.23 11.59
CA ARG A 48 4.53 -2.61 11.88
C ARG A 48 4.33 -1.13 12.18
N HIS A 49 4.59 -0.74 13.42
CA HIS A 49 4.61 0.66 13.80
C HIS A 49 6.00 1.23 13.52
N HIS A 50 6.05 2.28 12.69
CA HIS A 50 7.26 3.01 12.37
C HIS A 50 7.15 4.46 12.84
N ASP A 51 8.24 4.99 13.36
CA ASP A 51 8.31 6.33 13.93
C ASP A 51 9.59 7.04 13.50
N ALA A 52 9.43 8.20 12.86
CA ALA A 52 10.54 9.03 12.37
C ALA A 52 10.99 10.09 13.38
N ARG A 53 10.37 10.19 14.58
CA ARG A 53 10.69 11.21 15.58
C ARG A 53 12.15 11.22 16.02
N HIS A 54 12.82 10.07 16.03
CA HIS A 54 14.25 10.03 16.34
C HIS A 54 15.08 10.80 15.31
N ALA A 55 14.85 10.54 14.02
CA ALA A 55 15.57 11.22 12.94
C ALA A 55 15.23 12.73 12.91
N GLN A 56 13.99 13.11 13.20
CA GLN A 56 13.64 14.52 13.35
C GLN A 56 14.38 15.19 14.51
N ARG A 57 14.47 14.54 15.68
CA ARG A 57 15.16 15.11 16.85
C ARG A 57 16.67 15.23 16.66
N VAL A 58 17.29 14.24 16.03
CA VAL A 58 18.75 14.17 15.91
C VAL A 58 19.26 14.92 14.68
N LEU A 59 18.52 14.85 13.57
CA LEU A 59 18.97 15.36 12.27
C LEU A 59 18.14 16.55 11.77
N GLY A 60 17.07 16.94 12.47
CA GLY A 60 16.11 17.94 11.96
C GLY A 60 15.33 17.46 10.72
N TRP A 61 15.47 16.19 10.36
CA TRP A 61 14.92 15.64 9.12
C TRP A 61 13.47 15.20 9.30
N GLN A 62 12.60 15.66 8.41
CA GLN A 62 11.18 15.29 8.39
C GLN A 62 10.84 14.54 7.10
N THR A 63 10.12 13.43 7.24
CA THR A 63 9.58 12.68 6.10
C THR A 63 8.54 13.53 5.38
N ARG A 64 8.50 13.44 4.05
CA ARG A 64 7.38 14.00 3.26
C ARG A 64 6.05 13.38 3.72
N PRO A 65 4.91 14.06 3.49
CA PRO A 65 3.59 13.52 3.80
C PRO A 65 3.37 12.12 3.22
N VAL A 66 2.69 11.26 3.98
CA VAL A 66 2.49 9.85 3.62
C VAL A 66 1.61 9.75 2.37
N GLU A 67 0.56 10.55 2.30
CA GLU A 67 -0.38 10.59 1.19
C GLU A 67 0.34 10.98 -0.11
N GLN A 68 1.19 12.00 -0.05
CA GLN A 68 2.01 12.41 -1.18
C GLN A 68 2.94 11.28 -1.62
N SER A 69 3.57 10.59 -0.67
CA SER A 69 4.43 9.45 -0.97
C SER A 69 3.72 8.33 -1.73
N ILE A 70 2.50 8.00 -1.29
CA ILE A 70 1.66 6.97 -1.91
C ILE A 70 1.29 7.36 -3.34
N VAL A 71 0.83 8.61 -3.53
CA VAL A 71 0.36 9.09 -4.83
C VAL A 71 1.50 9.19 -5.85
N ASP A 72 2.66 9.72 -5.44
CA ASP A 72 3.82 9.83 -6.32
C ASP A 72 4.34 8.46 -6.77
N CYS A 73 4.36 7.48 -5.85
CA CYS A 73 4.72 6.11 -6.18
C CYS A 73 3.75 5.52 -7.23
N ALA A 74 2.44 5.66 -7.01
CA ALA A 74 1.44 5.15 -7.94
C ALA A 74 1.54 5.81 -9.32
N ARG A 75 1.73 7.14 -9.38
CA ARG A 75 1.95 7.88 -10.64
C ARG A 75 3.18 7.38 -11.38
N SER A 76 4.28 7.12 -10.66
CA SER A 76 5.51 6.57 -11.25
C SER A 76 5.27 5.18 -11.86
N LEU A 77 4.59 4.28 -11.13
CA LEU A 77 4.27 2.94 -11.63
C LEU A 77 3.36 2.99 -12.88
N ILE A 78 2.41 3.91 -12.93
CA ILE A 78 1.53 4.13 -14.10
C ILE A 78 2.34 4.68 -15.27
N ALA A 79 3.17 5.69 -15.04
CA ALA A 79 4.00 6.32 -16.08
C ALA A 79 4.99 5.34 -16.71
N LEU A 80 5.53 4.41 -15.91
CA LEU A 80 6.41 3.34 -16.37
C LEU A 80 5.65 2.16 -17.03
N GLY A 81 4.31 2.18 -17.05
CA GLY A 81 3.49 1.11 -17.62
C GLY A 81 3.54 -0.22 -16.85
N LEU A 82 4.00 -0.21 -15.60
CA LEU A 82 4.12 -1.41 -14.76
C LEU A 82 2.78 -1.89 -14.20
N VAL A 83 1.79 -0.99 -14.17
CA VAL A 83 0.44 -1.27 -13.69
C VAL A 83 -0.60 -0.72 -14.66
N ARG A 84 -1.78 -1.35 -14.69
CA ARG A 84 -2.91 -0.89 -15.50
C ARG A 84 -3.68 0.17 -14.73
N ALA A 85 -3.65 1.41 -15.23
CA ALA A 85 -4.55 2.48 -14.84
C ALA A 85 -5.95 2.25 -15.44
#